data_AF-A0A9P6ISZ1-F1
#
_entry.id   AF-A0A9P6ISZ1-F1
#
_cell.length_a   1.000
_cell.length_b   1.000
_cell.length_c   1.000
_cell.angle_alpha   90.00
_cell.angle_beta   90.00
_cell.angle_gamma   90.00
#
_symmetry.space_group_name_H-M   'P 1'
#
loop_
_entity.id
_entity.type
_entity.pdbx_description
1 polymer ?
#
loop_
_entity_poly.entity_id
_entity_poly.type
_entity_poly.pdbx_seq_one_letter_code
_entity_poly.pdbx_strand_id
1 'polypeptide(L)'
;MATLRLAATASFPSSSQTTVVPSLPPPARPHPITTTSNPVHSTRPLNVLEHAQSKMATRGPTMPLTLLFQPGKLPQTPPPQPPYTPHTPHTPHTPHTLAFRSNHHQQHHQSHHVPSLPSPPLSSIEPTHYSDFFPKSPLQDRCEALETELAALKLHLKHSERMSTVREKRLSLFHQQPLDIQHSPEPLTFQQEVTLAQLQEAQRMLNETKSALILNQELVWEMETTAQEQECKLKEILSDREVLTAEMKESYAENAKQQKRFKNSIDKVEKLQQENRQLIEQLKDLRTKVTELSDVRLDAVESVDQEKTQGCKTALELEKQASKYKAEVDRLQDLVLMMGNRHVQVQAQLSFFRQQAQQLQEQLDQSQEAQQADPTSRPPAPS
;
A
#
# COMPACT_ATOMS: atom_id res chain seq x y z
N MET A 1 47.88 43.64 5.71
CA MET A 1 48.55 43.40 4.41
C MET A 1 47.51 42.86 3.44
N ALA A 2 47.46 43.44 2.22
CA ALA A 2 46.60 43.12 1.05
C ALA A 2 45.07 43.34 1.25
N THR A 3 44.33 44.36 0.75
CA THR A 3 44.09 44.95 -0.61
C THR A 3 43.83 43.88 -1.67
N LEU A 4 42.69 43.77 -2.39
CA LEU A 4 41.93 44.69 -3.25
C LEU A 4 40.63 43.96 -3.72
N ARG A 5 39.43 44.56 -3.68
CA ARG A 5 38.67 45.32 -4.74
C ARG A 5 37.90 44.49 -5.81
N LEU A 6 36.60 44.85 -5.94
CA LEU A 6 35.74 45.06 -7.13
C LEU A 6 35.64 43.93 -8.18
N ALA A 7 34.61 43.78 -9.03
CA ALA A 7 33.22 44.22 -9.22
C ALA A 7 32.83 43.73 -10.64
N ALA A 8 31.53 43.57 -10.93
CA ALA A 8 30.85 43.65 -12.26
C ALA A 8 29.73 42.59 -12.33
N THR A 9 28.42 42.91 -12.34
CA THR A 9 27.58 43.55 -13.38
C THR A 9 27.55 42.85 -14.73
N ALA A 10 26.41 42.21 -15.03
CA ALA A 10 25.71 42.21 -16.33
C ALA A 10 24.39 41.43 -16.14
N SER A 11 23.24 42.08 -15.98
CA SER A 11 22.37 42.65 -17.03
C SER A 11 21.81 41.61 -18.00
N PHE A 12 20.56 41.25 -17.76
CA PHE A 12 19.66 40.54 -18.66
C PHE A 12 19.26 41.43 -19.85
N PRO A 13 19.24 40.90 -21.08
CA PRO A 13 18.37 41.42 -22.12
C PRO A 13 17.08 40.58 -22.19
N SER A 14 15.99 41.23 -21.80
CA SER A 14 14.64 40.91 -22.24
C SER A 14 14.51 41.28 -23.71
N SER A 15 14.28 40.29 -24.58
CA SER A 15 13.85 40.52 -25.95
C SER A 15 12.71 39.57 -26.29
N SER A 16 11.51 40.15 -26.30
CA SER A 16 10.32 39.61 -26.93
C SER A 16 10.53 39.57 -28.45
N GLN A 17 10.64 38.39 -29.03
CA GLN A 17 10.41 38.19 -30.46
C GLN A 17 9.38 37.08 -30.65
N THR A 18 8.18 37.51 -31.05
CA THR A 18 7.13 36.67 -31.59
C THR A 18 7.56 36.22 -32.98
N THR A 19 8.16 35.03 -33.08
CA THR A 19 8.38 34.37 -34.37
C THR A 19 7.10 33.64 -34.77
N VAL A 20 6.44 34.15 -35.80
CA VAL A 20 5.36 33.47 -36.51
C VAL A 20 5.96 32.24 -37.20
N VAL A 21 5.58 31.06 -36.74
CA VAL A 21 5.94 29.76 -37.35
C VAL A 21 5.05 29.55 -38.58
N PRO A 22 5.60 29.31 -39.79
CA PRO A 22 4.82 28.83 -40.92
C PRO A 22 4.41 27.37 -40.66
N SER A 23 3.10 27.12 -40.70
CA SER A 23 2.49 25.79 -40.65
C SER A 23 3.04 24.91 -41.78
N LEU A 24 3.86 23.90 -41.44
CA LEU A 24 4.12 22.78 -42.34
C LEU A 24 2.85 21.91 -42.48
N PRO A 25 2.54 21.39 -43.67
CA PRO A 25 1.45 20.43 -43.84
C PRO A 25 1.83 19.08 -43.20
N PRO A 26 0.84 18.27 -42.78
CA PRO A 26 1.08 16.99 -42.13
C PRO A 26 1.72 15.98 -43.10
N PRO A 27 2.58 15.06 -42.62
CA PRO A 27 3.14 14.02 -43.46
C PRO A 27 2.04 13.06 -43.94
N ALA A 28 2.07 12.78 -45.24
CA ALA A 28 1.21 11.79 -45.87
C ALA A 28 1.39 10.41 -45.22
N ARG A 29 0.26 9.73 -44.99
CA ARG A 29 0.20 8.32 -44.58
C ARG A 29 1.07 7.46 -45.52
N PRO A 30 1.93 6.58 -45.00
CA PRO A 30 2.49 5.52 -45.82
C PRO A 30 1.39 4.50 -46.16
N HIS A 31 1.29 4.19 -47.45
CA HIS A 31 0.47 3.10 -47.98
C HIS A 31 0.99 1.75 -47.45
N PRO A 32 0.11 0.78 -47.14
CA PRO A 32 0.54 -0.57 -46.81
C PRO A 32 1.11 -1.23 -48.07
N ILE A 33 2.38 -1.65 -47.99
CA ILE A 33 3.00 -2.52 -48.99
C ILE A 33 2.38 -3.91 -48.84
N THR A 34 1.55 -4.28 -49.80
CA THR A 34 1.06 -5.64 -50.02
C THR A 34 2.27 -6.50 -50.44
N THR A 35 2.78 -7.32 -49.54
CA THR A 35 3.70 -8.41 -49.89
C THR A 35 2.89 -9.67 -50.13
N THR A 36 2.72 -9.97 -51.41
CA THR A 36 2.25 -11.25 -51.93
C THR A 36 3.33 -12.30 -51.69
N SER A 37 3.05 -13.32 -50.89
CA SER A 37 3.80 -14.58 -50.93
C SER A 37 2.82 -15.75 -50.86
N ASN A 38 2.91 -16.60 -51.88
CA ASN A 38 2.08 -17.79 -52.05
C ASN A 38 2.52 -18.93 -51.12
N PRO A 39 1.61 -19.89 -50.83
CA PRO A 39 1.80 -20.92 -49.82
C PRO A 39 2.49 -22.16 -50.39
N VAL A 40 3.34 -22.79 -49.57
CA VAL A 40 3.79 -24.16 -49.81
C VAL A 40 2.89 -25.10 -49.02
N HIS A 41 2.34 -26.07 -49.76
CA HIS A 41 1.56 -27.19 -49.27
C HIS A 41 2.27 -27.98 -48.17
N SER A 42 1.57 -28.29 -47.08
CA SER A 42 1.77 -29.54 -46.37
C SER A 42 0.45 -30.07 -45.81
N THR A 43 0.23 -31.35 -46.08
CA THR A 43 -0.99 -32.13 -45.97
C THR A 43 -1.15 -32.79 -44.58
N ARG A 44 -2.31 -32.53 -43.94
CA ARG A 44 -3.15 -33.44 -43.10
C ARG A 44 -2.59 -34.05 -41.78
N PRO A 45 -3.44 -34.59 -40.86
CA PRO A 45 -4.92 -34.47 -40.73
C PRO A 45 -5.47 -34.17 -39.30
N LEU A 46 -6.73 -33.69 -39.31
CA LEU A 46 -7.89 -33.89 -38.41
C LEU A 46 -7.76 -34.48 -36.98
N ASN A 47 -8.30 -33.71 -36.01
CA ASN A 47 -9.35 -34.07 -35.02
C ASN A 47 -9.82 -32.73 -34.40
N VAL A 48 -10.98 -32.14 -34.73
CA VAL A 48 -12.38 -32.41 -34.31
C VAL A 48 -12.66 -32.18 -32.81
N LEU A 49 -13.73 -31.39 -32.59
CA LEU A 49 -14.55 -31.12 -31.40
C LEU A 49 -14.08 -29.98 -30.47
N GLU A 50 -14.88 -29.00 -30.01
CA GLU A 50 -16.12 -28.31 -30.39
C GLU A 50 -16.48 -27.39 -29.19
N HIS A 51 -17.24 -26.30 -29.42
CA HIS A 51 -17.97 -25.49 -28.42
C HIS A 51 -17.11 -24.64 -27.43
N ALA A 52 -17.43 -23.39 -27.08
CA ALA A 52 -18.65 -22.61 -27.20
C ALA A 52 -18.36 -21.10 -27.28
N GLN A 53 -19.33 -20.40 -27.85
CA GLN A 53 -19.51 -18.96 -27.89
C GLN A 53 -19.64 -18.36 -26.47
N SER A 54 -19.08 -17.19 -26.24
CA SER A 54 -19.78 -16.17 -25.45
C SER A 54 -19.29 -14.77 -25.81
N LYS A 55 -20.18 -14.06 -26.51
CA LYS A 55 -20.16 -12.60 -26.67
C LYS A 55 -20.59 -12.00 -25.33
N MET A 56 -19.81 -11.09 -24.76
CA MET A 56 -20.36 -9.89 -24.11
C MET A 56 -19.39 -8.73 -24.28
N ALA A 57 -19.86 -7.75 -25.05
CA ALA A 57 -19.33 -6.40 -25.04
C ALA A 57 -20.07 -5.62 -23.96
N THR A 58 -19.34 -4.95 -23.07
CA THR A 58 -19.88 -3.75 -22.41
C THR A 58 -18.74 -2.79 -22.12
N ARG A 59 -18.80 -1.65 -22.83
CA ARG A 59 -17.98 -0.46 -22.62
C ARG A 59 -18.31 0.15 -21.26
N GLY A 60 -17.26 0.54 -20.52
CA GLY A 60 -17.34 1.51 -19.43
C GLY A 60 -16.17 2.50 -19.58
N PRO A 61 -16.38 3.82 -19.43
CA PRO A 61 -15.37 4.82 -19.75
C PRO A 61 -14.34 4.99 -18.63
N THR A 62 -13.07 4.94 -19.02
CA THR A 62 -11.90 5.28 -18.20
C THR A 62 -11.86 6.80 -17.98
N MET A 63 -12.12 7.25 -16.75
CA MET A 63 -11.84 8.63 -16.33
C MET A 63 -10.38 8.74 -15.90
N PRO A 64 -9.59 9.69 -16.42
CA PRO A 64 -8.27 9.99 -15.87
C PRO A 64 -8.42 10.93 -14.66
N LEU A 65 -8.14 10.41 -13.46
CA LEU A 65 -7.89 11.24 -12.28
C LEU A 65 -6.51 11.87 -12.38
N THR A 66 -6.47 13.13 -12.79
CA THR A 66 -5.31 14.01 -12.69
C THR A 66 -5.09 14.35 -11.21
N LEU A 67 -4.23 13.61 -10.51
CA LEU A 67 -3.72 14.04 -9.20
C LEU A 67 -2.53 14.99 -9.43
N LEU A 68 -2.82 16.26 -9.24
CA LEU A 68 -1.85 17.36 -9.15
C LEU A 68 -1.04 17.18 -7.86
N PHE A 69 0.20 16.69 -7.96
CA PHE A 69 1.16 16.74 -6.86
C PHE A 69 1.75 18.16 -6.76
N GLN A 70 1.40 18.88 -5.70
CA GLN A 70 2.09 20.10 -5.27
C GLN A 70 3.05 19.75 -4.12
N PRO A 71 4.35 20.10 -4.19
CA PRO A 71 5.28 19.86 -3.09
C PRO A 71 5.29 21.08 -2.16
N GLY A 72 4.91 20.89 -0.89
CA GLY A 72 5.23 21.90 0.13
C GLY A 72 4.36 21.87 1.39
N LYS A 73 5.06 21.74 2.53
CA LYS A 73 4.62 21.93 3.93
C LYS A 73 3.99 20.73 4.64
N LEU A 74 4.90 19.93 5.23
CA LEU A 74 4.66 19.09 6.40
C LEU A 74 4.13 19.92 7.58
N PRO A 75 3.07 19.49 8.29
CA PRO A 75 2.89 19.76 9.70
C PRO A 75 3.47 18.60 10.52
N GLN A 76 4.39 18.91 11.43
CA GLN A 76 4.85 18.01 12.47
C GLN A 76 3.67 17.59 13.35
N THR A 77 3.37 16.29 13.38
CA THR A 77 2.49 15.67 14.38
C THR A 77 3.37 14.99 15.44
N PRO A 78 3.13 15.20 16.74
CA PRO A 78 3.91 14.54 17.79
C PRO A 78 3.54 13.06 17.91
N PRO A 79 4.45 12.22 18.44
CA PRO A 79 4.28 10.76 18.49
C PRO A 79 3.25 10.31 19.53
N PRO A 80 2.63 9.13 19.36
CA PRO A 80 1.63 8.60 20.29
C PRO A 80 2.30 8.08 21.57
N GLN A 81 1.74 8.45 22.72
CA GLN A 81 2.12 7.89 24.02
C GLN A 81 1.52 6.49 24.23
N PRO A 82 2.20 5.60 24.97
CA PRO A 82 1.74 4.24 25.25
C PRO A 82 0.65 4.19 26.34
N PRO A 83 -0.19 3.13 26.38
CA PRO A 83 -1.28 3.02 27.33
C PRO A 83 -0.77 2.59 28.72
N TYR A 84 -1.16 3.35 29.74
CA TYR A 84 -1.05 2.96 31.14
C TYR A 84 -2.26 2.11 31.56
N THR A 85 -1.98 0.91 32.09
CA THR A 85 -2.73 0.22 33.16
C THR A 85 -1.68 -0.64 33.92
N PRO A 86 -1.84 -1.06 35.20
CA PRO A 86 -3.10 -1.26 35.93
C PRO A 86 -3.11 -0.81 37.42
N HIS A 87 -4.29 -0.42 37.92
CA HIS A 87 -4.63 -0.57 39.34
C HIS A 87 -6.10 -1.02 39.47
N THR A 88 -6.27 -2.23 39.96
CA THR A 88 -7.41 -2.70 40.78
C THR A 88 -6.81 -3.11 42.13
N PRO A 89 -7.57 -3.26 43.26
CA PRO A 89 -9.01 -3.53 43.32
C PRO A 89 -9.78 -2.76 44.43
N HIS A 90 -11.08 -2.51 44.21
CA HIS A 90 -12.07 -2.41 45.29
C HIS A 90 -13.42 -2.96 44.83
N THR A 91 -13.80 -4.11 45.40
CA THR A 91 -15.16 -4.60 45.67
C THR A 91 -15.33 -4.59 47.20
N PRO A 92 -16.55 -4.61 47.82
CA PRO A 92 -17.80 -5.28 47.41
C PRO A 92 -19.04 -4.34 47.51
N HIS A 93 -20.25 -4.65 47.03
CA HIS A 93 -21.19 -5.63 47.56
C HIS A 93 -22.37 -5.85 46.58
N THR A 94 -22.67 -7.12 46.29
CA THR A 94 -23.99 -7.60 45.87
C THR A 94 -24.41 -8.70 46.85
N PRO A 95 -25.65 -8.74 47.34
CA PRO A 95 -26.12 -9.87 48.12
C PRO A 95 -26.68 -10.94 47.19
N HIS A 96 -26.03 -12.11 47.19
CA HIS A 96 -26.59 -13.33 46.64
C HIS A 96 -27.47 -14.05 47.67
N THR A 97 -28.65 -14.38 47.18
CA THR A 97 -29.52 -15.49 47.53
C THR A 97 -28.77 -16.75 48.00
N LEU A 98 -29.15 -17.31 49.15
CA LEU A 98 -28.95 -18.72 49.46
C LEU A 98 -30.23 -19.32 50.03
N ALA A 99 -30.62 -20.43 49.43
CA ALA A 99 -31.70 -21.30 49.84
C ALA A 99 -31.17 -22.44 50.72
N PHE A 100 -32.08 -22.99 51.54
CA PHE A 100 -32.05 -24.30 52.22
C PHE A 100 -30.94 -24.60 53.25
N ARG A 101 -31.33 -24.76 54.52
CA ARG A 101 -31.53 -26.10 55.14
C ARG A 101 -32.04 -26.03 56.59
N SER A 102 -32.90 -26.99 56.87
CA SER A 102 -33.45 -27.41 58.16
C SER A 102 -32.40 -28.08 59.06
N ASN A 103 -32.47 -27.91 60.39
CA ASN A 103 -32.39 -29.00 61.37
C ASN A 103 -32.67 -28.58 62.82
N HIS A 104 -33.45 -29.41 63.50
CA HIS A 104 -33.64 -29.54 64.94
C HIS A 104 -32.33 -29.74 65.73
N HIS A 105 -32.21 -29.19 66.95
CA HIS A 105 -32.17 -29.97 68.22
C HIS A 105 -31.97 -29.08 69.48
N GLN A 106 -32.72 -29.44 70.53
CA GLN A 106 -32.34 -29.55 71.95
C GLN A 106 -32.00 -28.34 72.86
N GLN A 107 -32.88 -28.19 73.86
CA GLN A 107 -32.65 -28.30 75.32
C GLN A 107 -32.23 -27.10 76.20
N HIS A 108 -32.90 -27.10 77.38
CA HIS A 108 -32.57 -26.47 78.69
C HIS A 108 -32.78 -24.94 78.79
N HIS A 109 -33.36 -24.34 79.85
CA HIS A 109 -33.75 -24.75 81.20
C HIS A 109 -34.62 -23.65 81.86
N GLN A 110 -35.47 -24.03 82.84
CA GLN A 110 -35.78 -23.32 84.11
C GLN A 110 -36.59 -22.00 84.04
N SER A 111 -37.54 -21.65 84.92
CA SER A 111 -38.05 -22.23 86.17
C SER A 111 -39.13 -21.33 86.82
N HIS A 112 -40.04 -21.93 87.63
CA HIS A 112 -40.85 -21.38 88.75
C HIS A 112 -41.88 -20.25 88.44
N HIS A 113 -43.13 -20.20 88.94
CA HIS A 113 -43.73 -20.57 90.23
C HIS A 113 -45.24 -20.89 90.10
N VAL A 114 -45.70 -21.82 90.94
CA VAL A 114 -47.10 -22.07 91.38
C VAL A 114 -47.25 -21.43 92.78
N PRO A 115 -48.42 -20.89 93.16
CA PRO A 115 -49.17 -21.50 94.28
C PRO A 115 -50.71 -21.41 94.07
N SER A 116 -51.49 -22.49 94.22
CA SER A 116 -51.96 -23.17 95.44
C SER A 116 -53.42 -22.82 95.78
N LEU A 117 -54.26 -23.85 95.71
CA LEU A 117 -55.60 -23.94 96.31
C LEU A 117 -55.51 -23.95 97.84
N PRO A 118 -56.63 -23.65 98.54
CA PRO A 118 -56.93 -24.31 99.81
C PRO A 118 -58.25 -25.10 99.76
N SER A 119 -58.22 -26.28 100.37
CA SER A 119 -59.31 -27.24 100.59
C SER A 119 -59.96 -27.04 101.99
N PRO A 120 -61.07 -27.73 102.31
CA PRO A 120 -62.07 -27.36 103.32
C PRO A 120 -61.79 -27.97 104.71
N PRO A 121 -62.66 -27.72 105.71
CA PRO A 121 -62.77 -28.62 106.86
C PRO A 121 -64.17 -29.24 107.03
N LEU A 122 -64.13 -30.48 107.51
CA LEU A 122 -65.21 -31.35 107.96
C LEU A 122 -65.53 -31.11 109.46
N SER A 123 -66.70 -31.63 109.84
CA SER A 123 -67.00 -32.35 111.11
C SER A 123 -67.72 -31.62 112.25
N SER A 124 -68.43 -32.46 113.01
CA SER A 124 -69.00 -32.31 114.38
C SER A 124 -70.40 -31.68 114.46
N ILE A 125 -71.46 -32.25 115.08
CA ILE A 125 -71.62 -33.19 116.21
C ILE A 125 -73.08 -33.73 116.18
N GLU A 126 -73.28 -35.03 116.38
CA GLU A 126 -74.48 -35.65 117.01
C GLU A 126 -74.19 -35.84 118.50
N PRO A 127 -75.18 -35.81 119.43
CA PRO A 127 -75.70 -37.10 119.95
C PRO A 127 -77.14 -37.14 120.55
N THR A 128 -77.81 -38.28 120.30
CA THR A 128 -78.64 -39.17 121.16
C THR A 128 -79.68 -38.68 122.20
N HIS A 129 -80.93 -39.10 121.95
CA HIS A 129 -81.89 -39.84 122.81
C HIS A 129 -81.69 -39.94 124.35
N TYR A 130 -82.71 -39.50 125.11
CA TYR A 130 -83.12 -39.92 126.47
C TYR A 130 -84.54 -39.35 126.70
N SER A 131 -85.57 -39.93 127.32
CA SER A 131 -85.88 -41.26 127.88
C SER A 131 -87.36 -41.13 128.32
N ASP A 132 -88.27 -41.87 127.69
CA ASP A 132 -89.69 -41.96 128.05
C ASP A 132 -89.88 -42.72 129.37
N PHE A 133 -90.43 -42.09 130.41
CA PHE A 133 -90.89 -42.81 131.61
C PHE A 133 -92.01 -42.10 132.38
N PHE A 134 -93.08 -41.65 131.70
CA PHE A 134 -94.38 -41.37 132.32
C PHE A 134 -95.49 -41.65 131.32
N PRO A 135 -96.62 -42.28 131.71
CA PRO A 135 -97.76 -42.48 130.82
C PRO A 135 -98.28 -41.12 130.34
N LYS A 136 -98.13 -40.88 129.03
CA LYS A 136 -98.47 -39.64 128.35
C LYS A 136 -99.98 -39.38 128.45
N SER A 137 -100.32 -38.16 128.87
CA SER A 137 -101.68 -37.63 128.83
C SER A 137 -102.08 -37.40 127.36
N PRO A 138 -103.35 -37.62 126.94
CA PRO A 138 -103.80 -37.37 125.56
C PRO A 138 -103.56 -35.93 125.06
N LEU A 139 -103.29 -34.99 125.96
CA LEU A 139 -102.88 -33.62 125.62
C LEU A 139 -101.39 -33.51 125.26
N GLN A 140 -100.53 -34.32 125.91
CA GLN A 140 -99.07 -34.39 125.66
C GLN A 140 -98.78 -34.97 124.28
N ASP A 141 -99.50 -36.01 123.86
CA ASP A 141 -99.36 -36.60 122.52
C ASP A 141 -99.77 -35.60 121.42
N ARG A 142 -100.74 -34.71 121.68
CA ARG A 142 -101.08 -33.61 120.77
C ARG A 142 -100.01 -32.53 120.72
N CYS A 143 -99.39 -32.20 121.86
CA CYS A 143 -98.28 -31.24 121.90
C CYS A 143 -97.02 -31.80 121.23
N GLU A 144 -96.65 -33.07 121.48
CA GLU A 144 -95.54 -33.75 120.79
C GLU A 144 -95.83 -33.94 119.29
N ALA A 145 -97.07 -34.24 118.90
CA ALA A 145 -97.47 -34.28 117.49
C ALA A 145 -97.35 -32.89 116.81
N LEU A 146 -97.74 -31.81 117.50
CA LEU A 146 -97.57 -30.45 116.99
C LEU A 146 -96.10 -30.02 116.97
N GLU A 147 -95.29 -30.42 117.95
CA GLU A 147 -93.85 -30.15 117.97
C GLU A 147 -93.11 -30.91 116.87
N THR A 148 -93.50 -32.16 116.60
CA THR A 148 -92.95 -32.96 115.48
C THR A 148 -93.41 -32.43 114.13
N GLU A 149 -94.67 -31.98 113.97
CA GLU A 149 -95.11 -31.27 112.76
C GLU A 149 -94.39 -29.94 112.57
N LEU A 150 -94.18 -29.16 113.64
CA LEU A 150 -93.48 -27.88 113.57
C LEU A 150 -91.99 -28.06 113.28
N ALA A 151 -91.36 -29.12 113.80
CA ALA A 151 -90.00 -29.52 113.46
C ALA A 151 -89.90 -30.00 112.00
N ALA A 152 -90.88 -30.78 111.52
CA ALA A 152 -90.97 -31.22 110.13
C ALA A 152 -91.15 -30.03 109.17
N LEU A 153 -92.02 -29.07 109.51
CA LEU A 153 -92.22 -27.82 108.76
C LEU A 153 -90.96 -26.96 108.73
N LYS A 154 -90.23 -26.82 109.84
CA LYS A 154 -88.94 -26.12 109.88
C LYS A 154 -87.89 -26.82 109.01
N LEU A 155 -87.84 -28.15 109.03
CA LEU A 155 -86.94 -28.92 108.19
C LEU A 155 -87.30 -28.74 106.71
N HIS A 156 -88.59 -28.78 106.37
CA HIS A 156 -89.08 -28.62 105.01
C HIS A 156 -88.85 -27.20 104.48
N LEU A 157 -89.02 -26.18 105.32
CA LEU A 157 -88.68 -24.80 104.99
C LEU A 157 -87.18 -24.66 104.74
N LYS A 158 -86.31 -25.15 105.63
CA LYS A 158 -84.85 -25.11 105.41
C LYS A 158 -84.41 -25.90 104.19
N HIS A 159 -85.05 -27.03 103.90
CA HIS A 159 -84.77 -27.81 102.71
C HIS A 159 -85.22 -27.06 101.44
N SER A 160 -86.40 -26.44 101.46
CA SER A 160 -86.91 -25.59 100.39
C SER A 160 -86.03 -24.36 100.17
N GLU A 161 -85.54 -23.72 101.22
CA GLU A 161 -84.65 -22.55 101.15
C GLU A 161 -83.27 -22.93 100.59
N ARG A 162 -82.73 -24.10 100.96
CA ARG A 162 -81.52 -24.67 100.34
C ARG A 162 -81.75 -25.03 98.88
N MET A 163 -82.89 -25.62 98.54
CA MET A 163 -83.22 -25.95 97.15
C MET A 163 -83.46 -24.69 96.32
N SER A 164 -84.05 -23.65 96.91
CA SER A 164 -84.24 -22.34 96.27
C SER A 164 -82.91 -21.64 96.05
N THR A 165 -82.01 -21.63 97.02
CA THR A 165 -80.66 -21.06 96.86
C THR A 165 -79.80 -21.86 95.89
N VAL A 166 -79.93 -23.19 95.83
CA VAL A 166 -79.28 -24.02 94.79
C VAL A 166 -79.87 -23.74 93.42
N ARG A 167 -81.20 -23.59 93.31
CA ARG A 167 -81.87 -23.25 92.06
C ARG A 167 -81.50 -21.85 91.59
N GLU A 168 -81.46 -20.88 92.49
CA GLU A 168 -81.08 -19.49 92.23
C GLU A 168 -79.60 -19.40 91.84
N LYS A 169 -78.69 -20.13 92.51
CA LYS A 169 -77.29 -20.23 92.09
C LYS A 169 -77.14 -20.92 90.73
N ARG A 170 -77.91 -21.97 90.46
CA ARG A 170 -77.91 -22.63 89.14
C ARG A 170 -78.45 -21.71 88.05
N LEU A 171 -79.51 -20.97 88.32
CA LEU A 171 -80.07 -19.98 87.39
C LEU A 171 -79.12 -18.81 87.19
N SER A 172 -78.45 -18.32 88.23
CA SER A 172 -77.39 -17.30 88.16
C SER A 172 -76.21 -17.77 87.30
N LEU A 173 -75.74 -19.00 87.48
CA LEU A 173 -74.69 -19.59 86.63
C LEU A 173 -75.17 -19.79 85.19
N PHE A 174 -76.42 -20.21 84.98
CA PHE A 174 -77.02 -20.32 83.64
C PHE A 174 -77.30 -18.97 82.98
N HIS A 175 -77.44 -17.88 83.74
CA HIS A 175 -77.59 -16.52 83.22
C HIS A 175 -76.23 -15.85 82.97
N GLN A 176 -75.18 -16.22 83.72
CA GLN A 176 -73.80 -15.80 83.45
C GLN A 176 -73.14 -16.55 82.29
N GLN A 177 -73.44 -17.84 82.08
CA GLN A 177 -72.87 -18.62 80.97
C GLN A 177 -73.10 -18.00 79.57
N PRO A 178 -74.28 -17.46 79.22
CA PRO A 178 -74.49 -16.77 77.95
C PRO A 178 -73.69 -15.49 77.81
N LEU A 179 -73.42 -14.77 78.91
CA LEU A 179 -72.59 -13.56 78.90
C LEU A 179 -71.11 -13.91 78.63
N ASP A 180 -70.58 -14.97 79.23
CA ASP A 180 -69.20 -15.42 78.95
C ASP A 180 -69.03 -16.06 77.56
N ILE A 181 -70.08 -16.69 77.02
CA ILE A 181 -70.05 -17.26 75.65
C ILE A 181 -70.25 -16.17 74.57
N GLN A 182 -70.93 -15.06 74.89
CA GLN A 182 -71.10 -13.90 73.99
C GLN A 182 -69.88 -12.97 73.95
N HIS A 183 -68.93 -13.08 74.89
CA HIS A 183 -67.68 -12.31 74.88
C HIS A 183 -66.50 -12.99 74.15
N SER A 184 -66.74 -14.11 73.45
CA SER A 184 -65.70 -14.88 72.74
C SER A 184 -65.74 -14.91 71.18
N PRO A 185 -66.79 -14.48 70.45
CA PRO A 185 -66.72 -14.48 68.98
C PRO A 185 -66.04 -13.21 68.43
N GLU A 186 -66.18 -12.05 69.10
CA GLU A 186 -65.68 -10.77 68.61
C GLU A 186 -64.15 -10.68 68.38
N PRO A 187 -63.29 -11.17 69.32
CA PRO A 187 -61.84 -11.18 69.06
C PRO A 187 -61.45 -12.18 67.96
N LEU A 188 -62.22 -13.26 67.79
CA LEU A 188 -61.97 -14.28 66.76
C LEU A 188 -62.40 -13.78 65.37
N THR A 189 -63.52 -13.08 65.27
CA THR A 189 -63.96 -12.43 64.03
C THR A 189 -63.01 -11.31 63.63
N PHE A 190 -62.55 -10.50 64.59
CA PHE A 190 -61.52 -9.49 64.34
C PHE A 190 -60.20 -10.13 63.86
N GLN A 191 -59.76 -11.22 64.49
CA GLN A 191 -58.58 -11.96 64.05
C GLN A 191 -58.76 -12.55 62.64
N GLN A 192 -59.95 -13.05 62.31
CA GLN A 192 -60.29 -13.53 60.97
C GLN A 192 -60.24 -12.41 59.93
N GLU A 193 -60.80 -11.24 60.23
CA GLU A 193 -60.76 -10.05 59.35
C GLU A 193 -59.31 -9.58 59.11
N VAL A 194 -58.49 -9.50 60.15
CA VAL A 194 -57.07 -9.16 60.04
C VAL A 194 -56.33 -10.18 59.17
N THR A 195 -56.59 -11.47 59.35
CA THR A 195 -55.97 -12.53 58.54
C THR A 195 -56.38 -12.45 57.08
N LEU A 196 -57.66 -12.16 56.80
CA LEU A 196 -58.14 -11.94 55.43
C LEU A 196 -57.53 -10.70 54.79
N ALA A 197 -57.40 -9.60 55.54
CA ALA A 197 -56.73 -8.40 55.05
C ALA A 197 -55.25 -8.65 54.75
N GLN A 198 -54.54 -9.38 55.62
CA GLN A 198 -53.14 -9.80 55.38
C GLN A 198 -53.02 -10.74 54.17
N LEU A 199 -53.97 -11.66 53.97
CA LEU A 199 -54.00 -12.52 52.80
C LEU A 199 -54.21 -11.71 51.51
N GLN A 200 -55.14 -10.75 51.53
CA GLN A 200 -55.40 -9.86 50.39
C GLN A 200 -54.18 -8.98 50.08
N GLU A 201 -53.50 -8.47 51.11
CA GLU A 201 -52.24 -7.71 50.98
C GLU A 201 -51.14 -8.57 50.35
N ALA A 202 -50.91 -9.77 50.88
CA ALA A 202 -49.93 -10.71 50.34
C ALA A 202 -50.25 -11.11 48.90
N GLN A 203 -51.54 -11.25 48.56
CA GLN A 203 -51.98 -11.52 47.19
C GLN A 203 -51.69 -10.33 46.25
N ARG A 204 -51.87 -9.08 46.71
CA ARG A 204 -51.52 -7.90 45.93
C ARG A 204 -50.01 -7.82 45.68
N MET A 205 -49.21 -7.97 46.72
CA MET A 205 -47.74 -8.01 46.64
C MET A 205 -47.27 -9.14 45.72
N LEU A 206 -47.90 -10.31 45.77
CA LEU A 206 -47.60 -11.43 44.87
C LEU A 206 -47.91 -11.08 43.41
N ASN A 207 -49.01 -10.38 43.14
CA ASN A 207 -49.35 -9.97 41.79
C ASN A 207 -48.41 -8.87 41.28
N GLU A 208 -48.03 -7.91 42.12
CA GLU A 208 -47.07 -6.86 41.79
C GLU A 208 -45.68 -7.45 41.47
N THR A 209 -45.20 -8.38 42.30
CA THR A 209 -43.92 -9.07 42.06
C THR A 209 -43.95 -9.96 40.81
N LYS A 210 -45.08 -10.60 40.50
CA LYS A 210 -45.27 -11.34 39.23
C LYS A 210 -45.19 -10.40 38.02
N SER A 211 -45.88 -9.26 38.07
CA SER A 211 -45.82 -8.26 36.99
C SER A 211 -44.40 -7.71 36.81
N ALA A 212 -43.70 -7.40 37.91
CA ALA A 212 -42.31 -6.96 37.87
C ALA A 212 -41.36 -8.04 37.31
N LEU A 213 -41.59 -9.32 37.65
CA LEU A 213 -40.83 -10.44 37.10
C LEU A 213 -41.01 -10.57 35.59
N ILE A 214 -42.24 -10.43 35.08
CA ILE A 214 -42.52 -10.47 33.64
C ILE A 214 -41.79 -9.34 32.91
N LEU A 215 -41.88 -8.11 33.39
CA LEU A 215 -41.18 -6.96 32.80
C LEU A 215 -39.65 -7.16 32.81
N ASN A 216 -39.10 -7.67 33.92
CA ASN A 216 -37.68 -7.97 33.99
C ASN A 216 -37.28 -9.10 33.03
N GLN A 217 -38.13 -10.10 32.82
CA GLN A 217 -37.88 -11.17 31.86
C GLN A 217 -37.87 -10.65 30.42
N GLU A 218 -38.80 -9.76 30.06
CA GLU A 218 -38.83 -9.08 28.76
C GLU A 218 -37.56 -8.24 28.54
N LEU A 219 -37.15 -7.46 29.56
CA LEU A 219 -35.94 -6.66 29.49
C LEU A 219 -34.67 -7.52 29.32
N VAL A 220 -34.56 -8.64 30.05
CA VAL A 220 -33.43 -9.57 29.91
C VAL A 220 -33.38 -10.13 28.49
N TRP A 221 -34.53 -10.51 27.94
CA TRP A 221 -34.60 -11.04 26.58
C TRP A 221 -34.21 -10.00 25.51
N GLU A 222 -34.63 -8.74 25.67
CA GLU A 222 -34.21 -7.64 24.80
C GLU A 222 -32.69 -7.38 24.88
N MET A 223 -32.14 -7.39 26.10
CA MET A 223 -30.70 -7.25 26.32
C MET A 223 -29.91 -8.41 25.69
N GLU A 224 -30.38 -9.65 25.81
CA GLU A 224 -29.76 -10.83 25.19
C GLU A 224 -29.77 -10.72 23.66
N THR A 225 -30.90 -10.32 23.08
CA THR A 225 -31.03 -10.13 21.63
C THR A 225 -30.07 -9.06 21.13
N THR A 226 -30.01 -7.92 21.84
CA THR A 226 -29.08 -6.84 21.52
C THR A 226 -27.62 -7.30 21.64
N ALA A 227 -27.28 -8.06 22.67
CA ALA A 227 -25.93 -8.60 22.86
C ALA A 227 -25.52 -9.54 21.70
N GLN A 228 -26.43 -10.42 21.26
CA GLN A 228 -26.20 -11.30 20.11
C GLN A 228 -26.03 -10.52 18.80
N GLU A 229 -26.84 -9.49 18.57
CA GLU A 229 -26.69 -8.63 17.38
C GLU A 229 -25.33 -7.92 17.37
N GLN A 230 -24.90 -7.39 18.51
CA GLN A 230 -23.58 -6.76 18.65
C GLN A 230 -22.44 -7.77 18.45
N GLU A 231 -22.58 -9.01 18.93
CA GLU A 231 -21.61 -10.07 18.69
C GLU A 231 -21.49 -10.40 17.20
N CYS A 232 -22.62 -10.48 16.48
CA CYS A 232 -22.64 -10.69 15.04
C CYS A 232 -21.95 -9.54 14.29
N LYS A 233 -22.25 -8.28 14.64
CA LYS A 233 -21.58 -7.10 14.06
C LYS A 233 -20.08 -7.09 14.34
N LEU A 234 -19.66 -7.48 15.54
CA LEU A 234 -18.24 -7.57 15.89
C LEU A 234 -17.53 -8.63 15.06
N LYS A 235 -18.15 -9.79 14.81
CA LYS A 235 -17.60 -10.84 13.94
C LYS A 235 -17.42 -10.36 12.50
N GLU A 236 -18.39 -9.62 11.97
CA GLU A 236 -18.31 -9.01 10.63
C GLU A 236 -17.14 -8.01 10.55
N ILE A 237 -17.05 -7.07 11.50
CA ILE A 237 -15.97 -6.08 11.56
C ILE A 237 -14.59 -6.74 11.67
N LEU A 238 -14.47 -7.83 12.45
CA LEU A 238 -13.22 -8.57 12.57
C LEU A 238 -12.84 -9.25 11.25
N SER A 239 -13.81 -9.84 10.54
CA SER A 239 -13.59 -10.41 9.21
C SER A 239 -13.15 -9.34 8.21
N ASP A 240 -13.82 -8.19 8.16
CA ASP A 240 -13.44 -7.08 7.27
C ASP A 240 -12.04 -6.56 7.58
N ARG A 241 -11.69 -6.48 8.87
CA ARG A 241 -10.33 -6.11 9.31
C ARG A 241 -9.29 -7.10 8.82
N GLU A 242 -9.57 -8.40 8.83
CA GLU A 242 -8.66 -9.43 8.32
C GLU A 242 -8.46 -9.32 6.81
N VAL A 243 -9.54 -9.12 6.05
CA VAL A 243 -9.50 -8.87 4.61
C VAL A 243 -8.66 -7.63 4.30
N LEU A 244 -8.95 -6.50 4.95
CA LEU A 244 -8.18 -5.26 4.76
C LEU A 244 -6.70 -5.44 5.13
N THR A 245 -6.41 -6.22 6.18
CA THR A 245 -5.03 -6.53 6.57
C THR A 245 -4.31 -7.35 5.50
N ALA A 246 -4.99 -8.28 4.85
CA ALA A 246 -4.43 -9.07 3.75
C ALA A 246 -4.17 -8.19 2.51
N GLU A 247 -5.14 -7.36 2.12
CA GLU A 247 -5.00 -6.41 1.00
C GLU A 247 -3.86 -5.42 1.22
N MET A 248 -3.71 -4.90 2.46
CA MET A 248 -2.62 -4.00 2.80
C MET A 248 -1.26 -4.69 2.68
N LYS A 249 -1.14 -5.95 3.12
CA LYS A 249 0.11 -6.74 2.95
C LYS A 249 0.43 -7.00 1.48
N GLU A 250 -0.57 -7.34 0.67
CA GLU A 250 -0.40 -7.53 -0.77
C GLU A 250 0.03 -6.23 -1.45
N SER A 251 -0.61 -5.11 -1.11
CA SER A 251 -0.25 -3.78 -1.60
C SER A 251 1.19 -3.40 -1.26
N TYR A 252 1.65 -3.66 -0.02
CA TYR A 252 3.05 -3.46 0.36
C TYR A 252 4.01 -4.34 -0.44
N ALA A 253 3.66 -5.61 -0.67
CA ALA A 253 4.47 -6.53 -1.46
C ALA A 253 4.58 -6.09 -2.93
N GLU A 254 3.47 -5.64 -3.53
CA GLU A 254 3.48 -5.14 -4.91
C GLU A 254 4.23 -3.81 -5.02
N ASN A 255 4.09 -2.91 -4.04
CA ASN A 255 4.87 -1.67 -3.99
C ASN A 255 6.37 -1.97 -3.92
N ALA A 256 6.80 -2.94 -3.10
CA ALA A 256 8.20 -3.36 -3.04
C ALA A 256 8.71 -3.92 -4.40
N LYS A 257 7.88 -4.69 -5.12
CA LYS A 257 8.23 -5.15 -6.48
C LYS A 257 8.36 -3.99 -7.46
N GLN A 258 7.45 -3.01 -7.40
CA GLN A 258 7.51 -1.81 -8.25
C GLN A 258 8.77 -0.99 -7.96
N GLN A 259 9.11 -0.76 -6.69
CA GLN A 259 10.37 -0.10 -6.31
C GLN A 259 11.60 -0.83 -6.86
N LYS A 260 11.63 -2.16 -6.81
CA LYS A 260 12.70 -2.97 -7.42
C LYS A 260 12.78 -2.76 -8.94
N ARG A 261 11.64 -2.74 -9.63
CA ARG A 261 11.58 -2.46 -11.08
C ARG A 261 12.08 -1.05 -11.40
N PHE A 262 11.69 -0.05 -10.62
CA PHE A 262 12.19 1.33 -10.78
C PHE A 262 13.69 1.41 -10.58
N LYS A 263 14.22 0.80 -9.52
CA LYS A 263 15.68 0.74 -9.29
C LYS A 263 16.42 0.11 -10.47
N ASN A 264 15.98 -1.05 -10.94
CA ASN A 264 16.57 -1.71 -12.11
C ASN A 264 16.51 -0.83 -13.38
N SER A 265 15.42 -0.07 -13.55
CA SER A 265 15.28 0.86 -14.67
C SER A 265 16.24 2.04 -14.55
N ILE A 266 16.42 2.58 -13.35
CA ILE A 266 17.39 3.66 -13.07
C ILE A 266 18.81 3.16 -13.37
N ASP A 267 19.20 2.00 -12.85
CA ASP A 267 20.52 1.40 -13.10
C ASP A 267 20.78 1.22 -14.62
N LYS A 268 19.76 0.81 -15.38
CA LYS A 268 19.86 0.67 -16.85
C LYS A 268 20.04 2.03 -17.54
N VAL A 269 19.31 3.06 -17.09
CA VAL A 269 19.45 4.42 -17.62
C VAL A 269 20.84 4.98 -17.31
N GLU A 270 21.35 4.80 -16.09
CA GLU A 270 22.70 5.22 -15.72
C GLU A 270 23.77 4.54 -16.59
N LYS A 271 23.64 3.22 -16.82
CA LYS A 271 24.55 2.49 -17.71
C LYS A 271 24.51 3.05 -19.15
N LEU A 272 23.31 3.27 -19.70
CA LEU A 272 23.16 3.85 -21.04
C LEU A 272 23.71 5.28 -21.13
N GLN A 273 23.56 6.08 -20.07
CA GLN A 273 24.16 7.41 -20.00
C GLN A 273 25.69 7.33 -19.98
N GLN A 274 26.28 6.37 -19.27
CA GLN A 274 27.73 6.15 -19.26
C GLN A 274 28.23 5.73 -20.65
N GLU A 275 27.56 4.77 -21.30
CA GLU A 275 27.87 4.34 -22.68
C GLU A 275 27.76 5.52 -23.66
N ASN A 276 26.72 6.35 -23.54
CA ASN A 276 26.55 7.55 -24.37
C ASN A 276 27.69 8.56 -24.18
N ARG A 277 28.14 8.79 -22.94
CA ARG A 277 29.31 9.65 -22.66
C ARG A 277 30.58 9.09 -23.31
N GLN A 278 30.80 7.78 -23.27
CA GLN A 278 31.94 7.14 -23.91
C GLN A 278 31.89 7.28 -25.44
N LEU A 279 30.73 7.07 -26.06
CA LEU A 279 30.54 7.25 -27.51
C LEU A 279 30.77 8.70 -27.95
N ILE A 280 30.31 9.68 -27.15
CA ILE A 280 30.58 11.11 -27.40
C ILE A 280 32.09 11.36 -27.38
N GLU A 281 32.83 10.78 -26.44
CA GLU A 281 34.27 10.95 -26.35
C GLU A 281 34.99 10.31 -27.55
N GLN A 282 34.60 9.10 -27.94
CA GLN A 282 35.12 8.45 -29.16
C GLN A 282 34.86 9.28 -30.42
N LEU A 283 33.70 9.94 -30.52
CA LEU A 283 33.39 10.83 -31.64
C LEU A 283 34.27 12.09 -31.64
N LYS A 284 34.58 12.65 -30.47
CA LYS A 284 35.53 13.78 -30.36
C LYS A 284 36.92 13.36 -30.80
N ASP A 285 37.42 12.22 -30.30
CA ASP A 285 38.73 11.68 -30.68
C ASP A 285 38.81 11.43 -32.20
N LEU A 286 37.76 10.85 -32.78
CA LEU A 286 37.70 10.62 -34.22
C LEU A 286 37.70 11.94 -35.00
N ARG A 287 36.96 12.94 -34.53
CA ARG A 287 36.94 14.27 -35.15
C ARG A 287 38.33 14.91 -35.13
N THR A 288 39.05 14.82 -34.01
CA THR A 288 40.43 15.30 -33.90
C THR A 288 41.34 14.59 -34.90
N LYS A 289 41.28 13.26 -34.98
CA LYS A 289 42.06 12.48 -35.95
C LYS A 289 41.75 12.83 -37.40
N VAL A 290 40.49 13.10 -37.72
CA VAL A 290 40.09 13.54 -39.08
C VAL A 290 40.68 14.90 -39.40
N THR A 291 40.69 15.83 -38.45
CA THR A 291 41.36 17.14 -38.62
C THR A 291 42.86 16.96 -38.82
N GLU A 292 43.53 16.18 -37.97
CA GLU A 292 44.97 15.88 -38.12
C GLU A 292 45.31 15.25 -39.48
N LEU A 293 44.51 14.28 -39.94
CA LEU A 293 44.70 13.66 -41.26
C LEU A 293 44.44 14.65 -42.41
N SER A 294 43.49 15.58 -42.24
CA SER A 294 43.23 16.62 -43.22
C SER A 294 44.41 17.58 -43.35
N ASP A 295 45.03 17.95 -42.23
CA ASP A 295 46.20 18.83 -42.18
C ASP A 295 47.41 18.14 -42.84
N VAL A 296 47.69 16.88 -42.49
CA VAL A 296 48.75 16.09 -43.14
C VAL A 296 48.51 15.95 -44.65
N ARG A 297 47.25 15.78 -45.07
CA ARG A 297 46.92 15.73 -46.50
C ARG A 297 47.19 17.05 -47.19
N LEU A 298 46.88 18.18 -46.55
CA LEU A 298 47.14 19.50 -47.10
C LEU A 298 48.65 19.73 -47.27
N ASP A 299 49.44 19.43 -46.24
CA ASP A 299 50.91 19.52 -46.29
C ASP A 299 51.50 18.66 -47.42
N ALA A 300 50.99 17.44 -47.61
CA ALA A 300 51.43 16.55 -48.69
C ALA A 300 51.10 17.11 -50.08
N VAL A 301 49.91 17.70 -50.26
CA VAL A 301 49.53 18.36 -51.52
C VAL A 301 50.43 19.56 -51.79
N GLU A 302 50.69 20.40 -50.79
CA GLU A 302 51.60 21.54 -50.93
C GLU A 302 53.03 21.11 -51.29
N SER A 303 53.54 20.04 -50.67
CA SER A 303 54.86 19.48 -51.00
C SER A 303 54.93 18.97 -52.45
N VAL A 304 53.89 18.27 -52.92
CA VAL A 304 53.83 17.78 -54.30
C VAL A 304 53.74 18.94 -55.30
N ASP A 305 52.96 19.98 -55.00
CA ASP A 305 52.88 21.16 -55.84
C ASP A 305 54.22 21.91 -55.90
N GLN A 306 54.93 22.03 -54.77
CA GLN A 306 56.29 22.59 -54.74
C GLN A 306 57.25 21.77 -55.60
N GLU A 307 57.27 20.45 -55.46
CA GLU A 307 58.10 19.56 -56.26
C GLU A 307 57.77 19.67 -57.76
N LYS A 308 56.48 19.72 -58.11
CA LYS A 308 56.04 19.91 -59.50
C LYS A 308 56.51 21.24 -60.07
N THR A 309 56.41 22.34 -59.31
CA THR A 309 56.92 23.64 -59.78
C THR A 309 58.44 23.62 -59.95
N GLN A 310 59.17 22.94 -59.06
CA GLN A 310 60.61 22.77 -59.18
C GLN A 310 60.97 21.92 -60.40
N GLY A 311 60.27 20.81 -60.63
CA GLY A 311 60.38 19.97 -61.82
C GLY A 311 60.17 20.77 -63.11
N CYS A 312 59.11 21.58 -63.20
CA CYS A 312 58.85 22.46 -64.35
C CYS A 312 60.00 23.47 -64.57
N LYS A 313 60.54 24.08 -63.51
CA LYS A 313 61.69 25.01 -63.62
C LYS A 313 62.92 24.30 -64.19
N THR A 314 63.25 23.11 -63.65
CA THR A 314 64.40 22.32 -64.14
C THR A 314 64.20 21.86 -65.59
N ALA A 315 62.99 21.48 -65.99
CA ALA A 315 62.66 21.11 -67.36
C ALA A 315 62.86 22.28 -68.34
N LEU A 316 62.35 23.48 -68.00
CA LEU A 316 62.56 24.69 -68.79
C LEU A 316 64.04 25.07 -68.93
N GLU A 317 64.82 24.90 -67.85
CA GLU A 317 66.25 25.17 -67.88
C GLU A 317 67.01 24.19 -68.79
N LEU A 318 66.68 22.90 -68.73
CA LEU A 318 67.21 21.88 -69.64
C LEU A 318 66.82 22.15 -71.09
N GLU A 319 65.57 22.54 -71.37
CA GLU A 319 65.12 22.90 -72.73
C GLU A 319 65.87 24.12 -73.28
N LYS A 320 66.10 25.13 -72.44
CA LYS A 320 66.94 26.29 -72.78
C LYS A 320 68.36 25.87 -73.12
N GLN A 321 68.94 24.95 -72.34
CA GLN A 321 70.30 24.47 -72.58
C GLN A 321 70.39 23.58 -73.83
N ALA A 322 69.39 22.71 -74.07
CA ALA A 322 69.27 21.94 -75.31
C ALA A 322 69.16 22.84 -76.54
N SER A 323 68.38 23.93 -76.46
CA SER A 323 68.26 24.93 -77.52
C SER A 323 69.58 25.63 -77.82
N LYS A 324 70.38 25.95 -76.79
CA LYS A 324 71.73 26.52 -76.97
C LYS A 324 72.67 25.54 -77.69
N TYR A 325 72.68 24.27 -77.28
CA TYR A 325 73.51 23.26 -77.95
C TYR A 325 73.07 23.03 -79.38
N LYS A 326 71.76 23.04 -79.67
CA LYS A 326 71.24 22.95 -81.03
C LYS A 326 71.77 24.11 -81.90
N ALA A 327 71.66 25.35 -81.42
CA ALA A 327 72.18 26.52 -82.14
C ALA A 327 73.71 26.45 -82.37
N GLU A 328 74.46 25.88 -81.42
CA GLU A 328 75.90 25.67 -81.57
C GLU A 328 76.23 24.58 -82.59
N VAL A 329 75.45 23.48 -82.60
CA VAL A 329 75.56 22.43 -83.63
C VAL A 329 75.26 23.00 -85.01
N ASP A 330 74.20 23.81 -85.15
CA ASP A 330 73.85 24.46 -86.42
C ASP A 330 75.02 25.36 -86.90
N ARG A 331 75.63 26.15 -86.00
CA ARG A 331 76.85 26.93 -86.31
C ARG A 331 78.01 26.07 -86.76
N LEU A 332 78.28 24.97 -86.07
CA LEU A 332 79.35 24.04 -86.44
C LEU A 332 79.08 23.42 -87.81
N GLN A 333 77.81 23.09 -88.11
CA GLN A 333 77.40 22.56 -89.40
C GLN A 333 77.59 23.59 -90.52
N ASP A 334 77.21 24.86 -90.30
CA ASP A 334 77.46 25.96 -91.23
C ASP A 334 78.96 26.17 -91.49
N LEU A 335 79.78 26.09 -90.43
CA LEU A 335 81.23 26.19 -90.54
C LEU A 335 81.82 25.04 -91.37
N VAL A 336 81.39 23.80 -91.11
CA VAL A 336 81.80 22.62 -91.90
C VAL A 336 81.42 22.80 -93.37
N LEU A 337 80.21 23.31 -93.65
CA LEU A 337 79.78 23.59 -95.02
C LEU A 337 80.64 24.66 -95.70
N MET A 338 80.96 25.76 -94.99
CA MET A 338 81.89 26.78 -95.50
C MET A 338 83.28 26.23 -95.77
N MET A 339 83.83 25.42 -94.85
CA MET A 339 85.13 24.78 -95.04
C MET A 339 85.11 23.81 -96.23
N GLY A 340 84.05 23.02 -96.39
CA GLY A 340 83.84 22.13 -97.53
C GLY A 340 83.80 22.92 -98.85
N ASN A 341 83.00 23.98 -98.91
CA ASN A 341 82.93 24.86 -100.08
C ASN A 341 84.29 25.50 -100.40
N ARG A 342 85.02 25.96 -99.38
CA ARG A 342 86.36 26.51 -99.53
C ARG A 342 87.35 25.47 -100.06
N HIS A 343 87.28 24.24 -99.57
CA HIS A 343 88.10 23.14 -100.05
C HIS A 343 87.84 22.86 -101.54
N VAL A 344 86.57 22.79 -101.97
CA VAL A 344 86.20 22.63 -103.38
C VAL A 344 86.73 23.78 -104.24
N GLN A 345 86.61 25.04 -103.78
CA GLN A 345 87.16 26.20 -104.47
C GLN A 345 88.69 26.12 -104.63
N VAL A 346 89.40 25.78 -103.55
CA VAL A 346 90.86 25.64 -103.57
C VAL A 346 91.28 24.48 -104.48
N GLN A 347 90.58 23.35 -104.42
CA GLN A 347 90.84 22.20 -105.29
C GLN A 347 90.62 22.55 -106.76
N ALA A 348 89.54 23.29 -107.09
CA ALA A 348 89.29 23.79 -108.44
C ALA A 348 90.42 24.73 -108.91
N GLN A 349 90.87 25.67 -108.06
CA GLN A 349 92.02 26.53 -108.37
C GLN A 349 93.30 25.73 -108.62
N LEU A 350 93.61 24.75 -107.76
CA LEU A 350 94.77 23.88 -107.93
C LEU A 350 94.66 23.05 -109.22
N SER A 351 93.49 22.52 -109.56
CA SER A 351 93.27 21.81 -110.82
C SER A 351 93.45 22.70 -112.04
N PHE A 352 92.98 23.96 -111.98
CA PHE A 352 93.19 24.94 -113.03
C PHE A 352 94.69 25.22 -113.24
N PHE A 353 95.43 25.49 -112.15
CA PHE A 353 96.88 25.67 -112.24
C PHE A 353 97.60 24.43 -112.77
N ARG A 354 97.16 23.23 -112.37
CA ARG A 354 97.72 21.98 -112.89
C ARG A 354 97.48 21.82 -114.38
N GLN A 355 96.27 22.13 -114.87
CA GLN A 355 95.93 22.06 -116.28
C GLN A 355 96.69 23.11 -117.10
N GLN A 356 96.81 24.34 -116.58
CA GLN A 356 97.61 25.40 -117.20
C GLN A 356 99.09 25.02 -117.27
N ALA A 357 99.63 24.43 -116.20
CA ALA A 357 101.01 23.93 -116.17
C ALA A 357 101.22 22.79 -117.19
N GLN A 358 100.25 21.89 -117.35
CA GLN A 358 100.30 20.84 -118.39
C GLN A 358 100.24 21.43 -119.81
N GLN A 359 99.39 22.42 -120.08
CA GLN A 359 99.36 23.09 -121.38
C GLN A 359 100.66 23.82 -121.69
N LEU A 360 101.26 24.48 -120.70
CA LEU A 360 102.58 25.11 -120.85
C LEU A 360 103.67 24.06 -121.08
N GLN A 361 103.60 22.91 -120.42
CA GLN A 361 104.50 21.78 -120.65
C GLN A 361 104.34 21.22 -122.06
N GLU A 362 103.11 21.01 -122.54
CA GLU A 362 102.81 20.56 -123.90
C GLU A 362 103.25 21.58 -124.96
N GLN A 363 103.12 22.89 -124.70
CA GLN A 363 103.67 23.93 -125.57
C GLN A 363 105.20 23.93 -125.58
N LEU A 364 105.84 23.67 -124.45
CA LEU A 364 107.28 23.51 -124.34
C LEU A 364 107.77 22.28 -125.12
N ASP A 365 107.06 21.17 -124.98
CA ASP A 365 107.37 19.92 -125.69
C ASP A 365 107.15 20.09 -127.22
N GLN A 366 106.07 20.78 -127.66
CA GLN A 366 105.87 21.16 -129.07
C GLN A 366 106.92 22.15 -129.59
N SER A 367 107.41 23.06 -128.74
CA SER A 367 108.50 23.98 -129.10
C SER A 367 109.86 23.28 -129.19
N GLN A 368 110.07 22.22 -128.41
CA GLN A 368 111.23 21.32 -128.56
C GLN A 368 111.10 20.44 -129.81
N GLU A 369 109.90 19.94 -130.14
CA GLU A 369 109.65 19.22 -131.41
C GLU A 369 109.85 20.13 -132.64
N ALA A 370 109.47 21.40 -132.57
CA ALA A 370 109.73 22.39 -133.62
C ALA A 370 111.21 22.83 -133.72
N GLN A 371 112.02 22.59 -132.69
CA GLN A 371 113.48 22.81 -132.71
C GLN A 371 114.29 21.54 -133.07
N GLN A 372 113.64 20.38 -133.22
CA GLN A 372 114.28 19.13 -133.67
C GLN A 372 114.01 18.77 -135.15
N ALA A 373 113.30 19.62 -135.89
CA ALA A 373 113.04 19.44 -137.33
C ALA A 373 113.60 20.55 -138.23
N ASP A 374 114.80 21.07 -137.93
CA ASP A 374 115.79 21.46 -138.96
C ASP A 374 117.16 21.69 -138.29
N PRO A 375 118.22 20.93 -138.67
CA PRO A 375 119.34 21.64 -139.26
C PRO A 375 120.16 20.89 -140.34
N THR A 376 120.42 21.63 -141.43
CA THR A 376 121.70 21.73 -142.20
C THR A 376 122.24 20.57 -143.04
N SER A 377 122.40 20.84 -144.35
CA SER A 377 123.67 20.90 -145.13
C SER A 377 123.33 20.71 -146.64
N ARG A 378 123.88 21.38 -147.66
CA ARG A 378 125.21 21.99 -147.91
C ARG A 378 125.15 22.73 -149.29
N PRO A 379 125.93 23.80 -149.54
CA PRO A 379 126.16 24.37 -150.89
C PRO A 379 127.32 23.61 -151.61
N PRO A 380 127.50 23.72 -152.95
CA PRO A 380 128.30 24.81 -153.55
C PRO A 380 127.91 25.27 -154.98
N ALA A 381 128.55 26.37 -155.41
CA ALA A 381 128.59 27.00 -156.74
C ALA A 381 129.32 26.15 -157.82
N PRO A 382 129.78 26.69 -158.98
CA PRO A 382 129.20 27.61 -159.97
C PRO A 382 129.16 26.99 -161.40
N SER A 383 128.23 27.45 -162.24
CA SER A 383 128.35 27.74 -163.69
C SER A 383 127.03 28.35 -164.15
#